data_AF-A0A7X7RPD4-F1
#
_entry.id   AF-A0A7X7RPD4-F1
#
_cell.length_a   1.000
_cell.length_b   1.000
_cell.length_c   1.000
_cell.angle_alpha   90.00
_cell.angle_beta   90.00
_cell.angle_gamma   90.00
#
_symmetry.space_group_name_H-M   'P 1'
#
loop_
_entity.id
_entity.type
_entity.pdbx_description
1 polymer ?
#
loop_
_entity_poly.entity_id
_entity_poly.type
_entity_poly.pdbx_seq_one_letter_code
_entity_poly.pdbx_strand_id
1 'polypeptide(L)'
;ILCKRYQAYWMSGAEFPHEIGIFLGYPIEDVKGFIHHHGSNDLFTGYWKVYARMPAKQDLFHRFEEIRKVMLHFLTFGLRMEKIIALIHGIED
;
A
#
# COMPACT_ATOMS: atom_id res chain seq x y z
N ILE A 1 -12.75 -17.40 0.56
CA ILE A 1 -11.58 -17.86 1.34
C ILE A 1 -11.21 -16.81 2.37
N LEU A 2 -10.90 -15.58 1.93
CA LEU A 2 -10.53 -14.45 2.79
C LEU A 2 -11.59 -14.09 3.87
N CYS A 3 -12.87 -13.99 3.53
CA CYS A 3 -13.91 -13.69 4.53
C CYS A 3 -14.04 -14.74 5.65
N LYS A 4 -13.62 -15.99 5.42
CA LYS A 4 -13.72 -17.06 6.43
C LYS A 4 -12.70 -16.86 7.56
N ARG A 5 -11.49 -16.39 7.25
CA ARG A 5 -10.45 -16.08 8.24
C ARG A 5 -10.88 -14.91 9.13
N TYR A 6 -11.44 -13.87 8.52
CA TYR A 6 -12.01 -12.74 9.25
C TYR A 6 -13.14 -13.17 10.21
N GLN A 7 -14.08 -14.00 9.74
CA GLN A 7 -15.15 -14.53 10.58
C GLN A 7 -14.62 -15.39 11.73
N ALA A 8 -13.63 -16.26 11.48
CA ALA A 8 -13.00 -17.07 12.52
C ALA A 8 -12.29 -16.21 13.58
N TYR A 9 -11.57 -15.17 13.16
CA TYR A 9 -10.98 -14.21 14.09
C TYR A 9 -12.05 -13.57 14.99
N TRP A 10 -13.14 -13.08 14.40
CA TRP A 10 -14.22 -12.41 15.13
C TRP A 10 -14.93 -13.33 16.13
N MET A 11 -15.16 -14.60 15.75
CA MET A 11 -15.92 -15.53 16.58
C MET A 11 -15.10 -16.23 17.66
N SER A 12 -13.83 -16.53 17.41
CA SER A 12 -13.03 -17.39 18.30
C SER A 12 -11.64 -16.85 18.63
N GLY A 13 -11.30 -15.62 18.24
CA GLY A 13 -9.97 -15.05 18.48
C GLY A 13 -8.85 -15.81 17.76
N ALA A 14 -9.14 -16.33 16.56
CA ALA A 14 -8.16 -17.02 15.71
C ALA A 14 -7.01 -16.09 15.26
N GLU A 15 -6.16 -16.55 14.33
CA GLU A 15 -5.09 -15.70 13.76
C GLU A 15 -5.66 -14.39 13.20
N PHE A 16 -4.91 -13.30 13.38
CA PHE A 16 -5.31 -11.97 12.89
C PHE A 16 -5.60 -11.99 11.37
N PRO A 17 -6.69 -11.37 10.91
CA PRO A 17 -7.10 -11.46 9.52
C PRO A 17 -6.33 -10.45 8.67
N HIS A 18 -5.21 -10.88 8.10
CA HIS A 18 -4.37 -10.10 7.18
C HIS A 18 -5.09 -9.69 5.88
N GLU A 19 -6.27 -10.25 5.62
CA GLU A 19 -7.23 -9.80 4.62
C GLU A 19 -7.56 -8.31 4.69
N ILE A 20 -7.41 -7.69 5.87
CA ILE A 20 -7.61 -6.25 6.05
C ILE A 20 -6.74 -5.41 5.11
N GLY A 21 -5.62 -5.96 4.61
CA GLY A 21 -4.78 -5.31 3.62
C GLY A 21 -5.53 -4.90 2.34
N ILE A 22 -6.59 -5.64 1.96
CA ILE A 22 -7.43 -5.28 0.80
C ILE A 22 -8.18 -3.98 1.07
N PHE A 23 -8.70 -3.81 2.28
CA PHE A 23 -9.38 -2.57 2.69
C PHE A 23 -8.42 -1.39 2.75
N LEU A 24 -7.16 -1.63 3.10
CA LEU A 24 -6.09 -0.63 3.08
C LEU A 24 -5.58 -0.29 1.67
N GLY A 25 -6.16 -0.90 0.62
CA GLY A 25 -5.79 -0.65 -0.77
C GLY A 25 -4.58 -1.43 -1.26
N TYR A 26 -4.09 -2.42 -0.50
CA TYR A 26 -3.02 -3.27 -0.98
C TYR A 26 -3.52 -4.20 -2.10
N PRO A 27 -2.67 -4.46 -3.12
CA PRO A 27 -3.03 -5.36 -4.21
C PRO A 27 -3.41 -6.75 -3.68
N ILE A 28 -4.49 -7.33 -4.23
CA ILE A 28 -5.02 -8.61 -3.76
C ILE A 28 -4.00 -9.74 -3.87
N GLU A 29 -3.16 -9.71 -4.91
CA GLU A 29 -2.06 -10.66 -5.12
C GLU A 29 -1.01 -10.60 -4.01
N ASP A 30 -0.68 -9.40 -3.52
CA ASP A 30 0.30 -9.19 -2.45
C ASP A 30 -0.29 -9.57 -1.08
N VAL A 31 -1.59 -9.32 -0.84
CA VAL A 31 -2.28 -9.77 0.37
C VAL A 31 -2.36 -11.29 0.42
N LYS A 32 -2.73 -11.94 -0.69
CA LYS A 32 -2.75 -13.41 -0.78
C LYS A 32 -1.36 -13.99 -0.58
N GLY A 33 -0.34 -13.38 -1.19
CA GLY A 33 1.05 -13.78 -1.04
C GLY A 33 1.54 -13.66 0.41
N PHE A 34 1.22 -12.57 1.08
CA PHE A 34 1.55 -12.36 2.49
C PHE A 34 0.93 -13.43 3.39
N ILE A 35 -0.36 -13.75 3.18
CA ILE A 35 -1.05 -14.81 3.93
C ILE A 35 -0.41 -16.17 3.66
N HIS A 36 -0.16 -16.49 2.39
CA HIS A 36 0.37 -17.81 2.00
C HIS A 36 1.79 -18.06 2.52
N HIS A 37 2.64 -17.03 2.51
CA HIS A 37 4.03 -17.14 2.93
C HIS A 37 4.26 -16.70 4.38
N HIS A 38 3.19 -16.47 5.17
CA HIS A 38 3.27 -15.97 6.54
C HIS A 38 4.19 -14.74 6.68
N GLY A 39 4.05 -13.80 5.75
CA GLY A 39 4.85 -12.58 5.70
C GLY A 39 6.33 -12.77 5.33
N SER A 40 6.76 -13.95 4.91
CA SER A 40 8.13 -14.25 4.48
C SER A 40 8.22 -14.41 2.95
N ASN A 41 9.41 -14.63 2.40
CA ASN A 41 9.64 -14.93 0.97
C ASN A 41 9.01 -13.92 -0.01
N ASP A 42 9.06 -12.62 0.33
CA ASP A 42 8.66 -11.57 -0.60
C ASP A 42 9.67 -11.41 -1.75
N LEU A 43 9.17 -11.01 -2.93
CA LEU A 43 10.00 -10.71 -4.10
C LEU A 43 10.77 -9.39 -3.92
N PHE A 44 10.13 -8.45 -3.22
CA PHE A 44 10.66 -7.12 -2.95
C PHE A 44 9.87 -6.49 -1.80
N THR A 45 10.53 -5.67 -0.98
CA THR A 45 9.89 -4.89 0.07
C THR A 45 10.08 -3.40 -0.19
N GLY A 46 8.97 -2.65 -0.26
CA GLY A 46 8.93 -1.20 -0.34
C GLY A 46 7.85 -0.64 0.58
N TYR A 47 6.88 0.12 0.05
CA TYR A 47 5.71 0.58 0.81
C TYR A 47 4.87 -0.57 1.38
N TRP A 48 4.95 -1.75 0.75
CA TRP A 48 4.48 -3.03 1.28
C TRP A 48 5.35 -4.17 0.74
N LYS A 49 5.11 -5.40 1.21
CA LYS A 49 5.75 -6.63 0.72
C LYS A 49 5.12 -7.09 -0.59
N VAL A 50 5.92 -7.22 -1.64
CA VAL A 50 5.47 -7.60 -2.98
C VAL A 50 5.64 -9.10 -3.19
N TYR A 51 4.57 -9.75 -3.61
CA TYR A 51 4.53 -11.18 -3.92
C TYR A 51 4.23 -11.46 -5.39
N ALA A 52 3.83 -10.44 -6.17
CA ALA A 52 3.64 -10.58 -7.61
C ALA A 52 3.88 -9.27 -8.38
N ARG A 53 4.24 -9.40 -9.66
CA ARG A 53 4.47 -8.29 -10.61
C ARG A 53 5.50 -7.27 -10.13
N MET A 54 6.62 -7.75 -9.58
CA MET A 54 7.67 -6.92 -8.96
C MET A 54 8.07 -5.67 -9.77
N PRO A 55 8.36 -5.72 -11.08
CA PRO A 55 8.77 -4.52 -11.83
C PRO A 55 7.71 -3.41 -11.79
N ALA A 56 6.44 -3.76 -12.02
CA ALA A 56 5.34 -2.79 -12.00
C ALA A 56 5.11 -2.19 -10.60
N LYS A 57 5.38 -2.95 -9.52
CA LYS A 57 5.30 -2.42 -8.15
C LYS A 57 6.47 -1.50 -7.84
N GLN A 58 7.68 -1.82 -8.30
CA GLN A 58 8.85 -0.95 -8.17
C GLN A 58 8.63 0.39 -8.88
N ASP A 59 8.10 0.38 -10.11
CA ASP A 59 7.76 1.61 -10.84
C ASP A 59 6.68 2.43 -10.12
N LEU A 60 5.68 1.77 -9.53
CA LEU A 60 4.67 2.43 -8.71
C LEU A 60 5.28 3.09 -7.46
N PHE A 61 6.17 2.39 -6.77
CA PHE A 61 6.85 2.92 -5.59
C PHE A 61 7.77 4.10 -5.94
N HIS A 62 8.45 4.02 -7.08
CA HIS A 62 9.25 5.15 -7.56
C HIS A 62 8.38 6.39 -7.78
N ARG A 63 7.20 6.25 -8.40
CA ARG A 63 6.28 7.38 -8.56
C ARG A 63 5.77 7.96 -7.23
N PHE A 64 5.47 7.10 -6.26
CA PHE A 64 5.11 7.57 -4.92
C PHE A 64 6.22 8.39 -4.28
N GLU A 65 7.47 7.92 -4.42
CA GLU A 65 8.63 8.60 -3.87
C GLU A 65 8.89 9.96 -4.54
N GLU A 66 8.72 10.06 -5.85
CA GLU A 66 8.83 11.33 -6.58
C GLU A 66 7.74 12.34 -6.16
N ILE A 67 6.49 11.90 -6.08
CA ILE A 67 5.39 12.78 -5.62
C ILE A 67 5.63 13.20 -4.17
N ARG A 68 6.09 12.29 -3.31
CA ARG A 68 6.41 12.59 -1.91
C ARG A 68 7.49 13.67 -1.80
N LYS A 69 8.53 13.65 -2.64
CA LYS A 69 9.57 14.69 -2.67
C LYS A 69 8.99 16.05 -3.08
N VAL A 70 8.12 16.08 -4.10
CA VAL A 70 7.44 17.30 -4.54
C VAL A 70 6.54 17.87 -3.44
N MET A 71 5.74 17.02 -2.80
CA MET A 71 4.90 17.42 -1.66
C MET A 71 5.73 18.00 -0.52
N LEU A 72 6.82 17.31 -0.15
CA LEU A 72 7.70 17.76 0.93
C LEU A 72 8.34 19.10 0.60
N HIS A 73 8.79 19.30 -0.64
CA HIS A 73 9.31 20.57 -1.11
C HIS A 73 8.29 21.70 -0.88
N PHE A 74 7.04 21.56 -1.31
CA PHE A 74 6.04 22.61 -1.08
C PHE A 74 5.67 22.81 0.38
N LEU A 75 5.66 21.73 1.18
CA LEU A 75 5.45 21.81 2.63
C LEU A 75 6.54 22.63 3.31
N THR A 76 7.81 22.48 2.92
CA THR A 76 8.90 23.27 3.51
C THR A 76 8.86 24.75 3.13
N PHE A 77 8.18 25.11 2.03
CA PHE A 77 7.84 26.51 1.72
C PHE A 77 6.61 27.05 2.48
N GLY A 78 6.03 26.25 3.39
CA GLY A 78 4.90 26.66 4.21
C GLY A 78 3.56 26.63 3.49
N LEU A 79 3.46 25.96 2.32
CA LEU A 79 2.16 25.73 1.70
C LEU A 79 1.36 24.75 2.55
N ARG A 80 0.06 25.02 2.69
CA ARG A 80 -0.88 24.10 3.33
C ARG A 80 -1.19 22.94 2.40
N MET A 81 -1.49 21.78 2.98
CA MET A 81 -1.77 20.54 2.25
C MET A 81 -2.85 20.69 1.17
N GLU A 82 -3.91 21.45 1.41
CA GLU A 82 -5.01 21.62 0.45
C GLU A 82 -4.52 22.29 -0.84
N LYS A 83 -3.60 23.25 -0.72
CA LYS A 83 -3.02 23.95 -1.87
C LYS A 83 -2.03 23.06 -2.62
N ILE A 84 -1.26 22.25 -1.89
CA ILE A 84 -0.31 21.30 -2.48
C ILE A 84 -1.04 20.24 -3.29
N ILE A 85 -2.11 19.66 -2.73
CA ILE A 85 -2.94 18.67 -3.41
C ILE A 85 -3.56 19.26 -4.69
N ALA A 86 -4.11 20.48 -4.62
CA ALA A 86 -4.66 21.15 -5.79
C ALA A 86 -3.61 21.40 -6.89
N LEU A 87 -2.38 21.77 -6.51
CA LEU A 87 -1.28 21.97 -7.47
C LEU A 87 -0.87 20.66 -8.14
N ILE A 88 -0.74 19.57 -7.38
CA ILE A 88 -0.32 18.28 -7.92
C ILE A 88 -1.37 17.73 -8.89
N HIS A 89 -2.65 17.80 -8.55
CA HIS A 89 -3.72 17.38 -9.47
C HIS A 89 -3.78 18.22 -10.75
N GLY A 90 -3.53 19.54 -10.66
CA GLY A 90 -3.49 20.42 -11.82
C GLY A 90 -2.23 20.31 -12.69
N ILE A 91 -1.23 19.51 -12.31
CA ILE A 91 -0.02 19.22 -13.11
C ILE A 91 -0.20 17.95 -13.97
N GLU A 92 -1.18 17.10 -13.65
CA GLU A 92 -1.42 15.82 -14.34
C GLU A 92 -2.40 15.92 -15.54
N ASP A 93 -3.00 17.10 -15.79
CA ASP A 93 -3.83 17.43 -16.96
C ASP A 93 -3.01 18.10 -18.09
#